data_AF-A0A3D3GZM8-F1
#
_entry.id   AF-A0A3D3GZM8-F1
#
_cell.length_a   1.000
_cell.length_b   1.000
_cell.length_c   1.000
_cell.angle_alpha   90.00
_cell.angle_beta   90.00
_cell.angle_gamma   90.00
#
_symmetry.space_group_name_H-M   'P 1'
#
loop_
_entity.id
_entity.type
_entity.pdbx_description
1 polymer ?
#
loop_
_entity_poly.entity_id
_entity_poly.type
_entity_poly.pdbx_seq_one_letter_code
_entity_poly.pdbx_strand_id
1 'polypeptide(L)'
;MRVLKFGGSSLASAERFRQVADIIKDKSESSNIAVVVSAPQGVTNHLVAMAENISDEAKLVTDLGHFKRAITTIIDDLSASIINFNHQHCEQALTNYEQQLQRYMQGITLLTYCPAHIRARIISTGERLSVAILDAVLQAYGLQVSLLVPEKFLYTNNSSLNAVADLVLSKEKFALEYNKLSKVSLMPGFIGVNAD
;
A
#
# COMPACT_ATOMS: atom_id res chain seq x y z
N MET A 1 20.94 6.85 6.66
CA MET A 1 19.55 6.83 6.15
C MET A 1 18.60 6.74 7.33
N ARG A 2 17.60 7.60 7.41
CA ARG A 2 16.58 7.56 8.48
C ARG A 2 15.33 6.85 7.97
N VAL A 3 14.73 5.99 8.79
CA VAL A 3 13.48 5.30 8.45
C VAL A 3 12.32 5.99 9.16
N LEU A 4 11.27 6.35 8.42
CA LEU A 4 10.02 6.89 8.94
C LEU A 4 8.89 5.90 8.63
N LYS A 5 8.05 5.61 9.63
CA LYS A 5 6.88 4.76 9.47
C LYS A 5 5.61 5.54 9.80
N PHE A 6 4.65 5.52 8.88
CA PHE A 6 3.34 6.14 9.07
C PHE A 6 2.25 5.08 9.17
N GLY A 7 1.47 5.13 10.25
CA GLY A 7 0.34 4.22 10.48
C GLY A 7 -0.93 4.68 9.77
N GLY A 8 -1.98 3.86 9.83
CA GLY A 8 -3.23 4.16 9.12
C GLY A 8 -3.91 5.45 9.57
N SER A 9 -3.82 5.82 10.85
CA SER A 9 -4.35 7.11 11.33
C SER A 9 -3.60 8.32 10.76
N SER A 10 -2.31 8.17 10.47
CA SER A 10 -1.49 9.18 9.77
C SER A 10 -1.80 9.27 8.28
N LEU A 11 -2.64 8.38 7.75
CA LEU A 11 -3.01 8.28 6.34
C LEU A 11 -4.53 8.19 6.18
N ALA A 12 -5.29 8.68 7.16
CA ALA A 12 -6.75 8.52 7.21
C ALA A 12 -7.53 9.48 6.29
N SER A 13 -6.90 10.56 5.84
CA SER A 13 -7.55 11.61 5.03
C SER A 13 -6.53 12.36 4.17
N ALA A 14 -7.02 13.12 3.19
CA ALA A 14 -6.18 14.00 2.36
C ALA A 14 -5.31 14.97 3.18
N GLU A 15 -5.86 15.58 4.23
CA GLU A 15 -5.10 16.43 5.15
C GLU A 15 -3.94 15.67 5.81
N ARG A 16 -4.19 14.44 6.25
CA ARG A 16 -3.15 13.60 6.87
C ARG A 16 -2.06 13.21 5.88
N PHE A 17 -2.41 12.88 4.64
CA PHE A 17 -1.42 12.65 3.57
C PHE A 17 -0.54 13.89 3.33
N ARG A 18 -1.12 15.10 3.31
CA ARG A 18 -0.36 16.35 3.19
C ARG A 18 0.59 16.57 4.37
N GLN A 19 0.11 16.39 5.60
CA GLN A 19 0.95 16.49 6.81
C GLN A 19 2.12 15.51 6.78
N VAL A 20 1.89 14.26 6.33
CA VAL A 20 2.94 13.26 6.15
C VAL A 20 3.94 13.70 5.09
N ALA A 21 3.49 14.23 3.95
CA ALA A 21 4.35 14.74 2.90
C ALA A 21 5.21 15.92 3.36
N ASP A 22 4.66 16.83 4.16
CA ASP A 22 5.40 17.95 4.76
C ASP A 22 6.52 17.45 5.69
N ILE A 23 6.22 16.46 6.54
CA ILE A 23 7.22 15.82 7.41
C ILE A 23 8.33 15.17 6.58
N ILE A 24 7.98 14.45 5.52
CA ILE A 24 8.95 13.79 4.64
C ILE A 24 9.84 14.83 3.96
N LYS A 25 9.24 15.91 3.43
CA LYS A 25 9.96 17.01 2.78
C LYS A 25 10.98 17.64 3.73
N ASP A 26 10.56 18.09 4.90
CA ASP A 26 11.43 18.69 5.93
C ASP A 26 12.59 17.76 6.32
N LYS A 27 12.29 16.49 6.64
CA LYS A 27 13.33 15.53 7.03
C LYS A 27 14.26 15.16 5.89
N SER A 28 13.76 15.17 4.66
CA SER A 28 14.57 14.92 3.48
C SER A 28 15.60 16.02 3.24
N GLU A 29 15.45 17.25 3.75
CA GLU A 29 16.46 18.30 3.55
C GLU A 29 17.81 17.94 4.18
N SER A 30 17.78 17.31 5.35
CA SER A 30 18.97 17.01 6.17
C SER A 30 19.53 15.59 5.99
N SER A 31 18.76 14.64 5.47
CA SER A 31 19.21 13.25 5.33
C SER A 31 18.41 12.46 4.30
N ASN A 32 18.95 11.32 3.83
CA ASN A 32 18.19 10.37 3.02
C ASN A 32 17.15 9.66 3.90
N ILE A 33 15.91 9.61 3.42
CA ILE A 33 14.75 9.06 4.14
C ILE A 33 14.20 7.85 3.42
N ALA A 34 13.96 6.76 4.17
CA ALA A 34 13.14 5.64 3.73
C ALA A 34 11.79 5.70 4.46
N VAL A 35 10.70 5.66 3.70
CA VAL A 35 9.33 5.80 4.19
C VAL A 35 8.60 4.47 4.05
N VAL A 36 7.98 4.02 5.14
CA VAL A 36 7.12 2.83 5.17
C VAL A 36 5.70 3.25 5.54
N VAL A 37 4.71 2.89 4.74
CA VAL A 37 3.31 3.27 4.95
C VAL A 37 2.41 2.06 5.20
N SER A 38 1.48 2.20 6.14
CA SER A 38 0.34 1.29 6.32
C SER A 38 -0.81 1.64 5.36
N ALA A 39 -1.82 0.78 5.26
CA ALA A 39 -3.10 1.16 4.64
C ALA A 39 -3.77 2.36 5.36
N PRO A 40 -4.64 3.13 4.67
CA PRO A 40 -5.43 4.17 5.33
C PRO A 40 -6.31 3.60 6.44
N GLN A 41 -6.61 4.40 7.47
CA GLN A 41 -7.42 3.94 8.59
C GLN A 41 -8.74 3.32 8.14
N GLY A 42 -9.07 2.12 8.66
CA GLY A 42 -10.29 1.39 8.34
C GLY A 42 -10.24 0.56 7.04
N VAL A 43 -9.33 0.85 6.12
CA VAL A 43 -9.23 0.15 4.83
C VAL A 43 -8.89 -1.33 5.02
N THR A 44 -7.94 -1.66 5.89
CA THR A 44 -7.61 -3.06 6.20
C THR A 44 -8.81 -3.83 6.74
N ASN A 45 -9.69 -3.20 7.53
CA ASN A 45 -10.87 -3.86 8.08
C ASN A 45 -11.87 -4.24 6.97
N HIS A 46 -12.06 -3.37 5.97
CA HIS A 46 -12.88 -3.71 4.80
C HIS A 46 -12.28 -4.87 4.00
N LEU A 47 -10.95 -4.86 3.81
CA LEU A 47 -10.24 -5.93 3.08
C LEU A 47 -10.31 -7.27 3.83
N VAL A 48 -10.16 -7.27 5.16
CA VAL A 48 -10.31 -8.46 6.01
C VAL A 48 -11.75 -8.98 5.94
N ALA A 49 -12.74 -8.11 6.10
CA ALA A 49 -14.15 -8.50 6.01
C ALA A 49 -14.48 -9.17 4.67
N MET A 50 -13.94 -8.65 3.56
CA MET A 50 -14.09 -9.30 2.25
C MET A 50 -13.41 -10.68 2.18
N ALA A 51 -12.25 -10.84 2.80
CA ALA A 51 -11.54 -12.11 2.78
C ALA A 51 -12.18 -13.17 3.71
N GLU A 52 -13.01 -12.77 4.67
CA GLU A 52 -13.67 -13.64 5.65
C GLU A 52 -15.14 -13.95 5.30
N ASN A 53 -15.89 -13.00 4.73
CA ASN A 53 -17.32 -13.13 4.42
C ASN A 53 -17.60 -13.71 3.02
N ILE A 54 -16.88 -14.78 2.65
CA ILE A 54 -16.86 -15.29 1.27
C ILE A 54 -18.17 -15.94 0.79
N SER A 55 -19.09 -16.25 1.70
CA SER A 55 -20.37 -16.89 1.44
C SER A 55 -21.53 -15.91 1.19
N ASP A 56 -21.32 -14.60 1.39
CA ASP A 56 -22.34 -13.56 1.24
C ASP A 56 -21.92 -12.59 0.13
N GLU A 57 -22.33 -12.89 -1.10
CA GLU A 57 -21.99 -12.06 -2.27
C GLU A 57 -22.48 -10.62 -2.14
N ALA A 58 -23.65 -10.40 -1.55
CA ALA A 58 -24.20 -9.05 -1.34
C ALA A 58 -23.34 -8.25 -0.36
N LYS A 59 -22.84 -8.90 0.69
CA LYS A 59 -21.90 -8.31 1.64
C LYS A 59 -20.57 -7.97 0.97
N LEU A 60 -20.01 -8.87 0.13
CA LEU A 60 -18.76 -8.62 -0.59
C LEU A 60 -18.86 -7.40 -1.51
N VAL A 61 -19.95 -7.27 -2.28
CA VAL A 61 -20.19 -6.10 -3.13
C VAL A 61 -20.26 -4.82 -2.30
N THR A 62 -20.95 -4.88 -1.15
CA THR A 62 -21.08 -3.75 -0.23
C THR A 62 -19.72 -3.34 0.35
N ASP A 63 -18.92 -4.29 0.82
CA ASP A 63 -17.60 -4.03 1.42
C ASP A 63 -16.60 -3.51 0.38
N LEU A 64 -16.65 -4.02 -0.85
CA LEU A 64 -15.87 -3.46 -1.96
C LEU A 64 -16.27 -2.02 -2.26
N GLY A 65 -17.57 -1.71 -2.22
CA GLY A 65 -18.08 -0.35 -2.38
C GLY A 65 -17.59 0.60 -1.29
N HIS A 66 -17.57 0.16 -0.03
CA HIS A 66 -17.03 0.94 1.10
C HIS A 66 -15.53 1.19 0.96
N PHE A 67 -14.77 0.15 0.62
CA PHE A 67 -13.34 0.25 0.32
C PHE A 67 -13.07 1.29 -0.78
N LYS A 68 -13.76 1.16 -1.91
CA LYS A 68 -13.60 2.07 -3.05
C LYS A 68 -13.89 3.51 -2.65
N ARG A 69 -15.04 3.73 -2.01
CA ARG A 69 -15.46 5.07 -1.58
C ARG A 69 -14.44 5.71 -0.64
N ALA A 70 -13.92 4.97 0.34
CA ALA A 70 -12.93 5.49 1.28
C ALA A 70 -11.67 6.00 0.56
N ILE A 71 -11.17 5.24 -0.43
CA ILE A 71 -9.98 5.62 -1.20
C ILE A 71 -10.28 6.76 -2.17
N THR A 72 -11.40 6.69 -2.92
CA THR A 72 -11.81 7.74 -3.85
C THR A 72 -11.96 9.09 -3.16
N THR A 73 -12.58 9.13 -1.97
CA THR A 73 -12.70 10.38 -1.20
C THR A 73 -11.33 11.00 -0.88
N ILE A 74 -10.34 10.18 -0.49
CA ILE A 74 -8.97 10.69 -0.24
C ILE A 74 -8.36 11.26 -1.53
N ILE A 75 -8.50 10.55 -2.64
CA ILE A 75 -7.94 10.95 -3.95
C ILE A 75 -8.57 12.27 -4.43
N ASP A 76 -9.90 12.39 -4.35
CA ASP A 76 -10.64 13.56 -4.80
C ASP A 76 -10.31 14.79 -3.94
N ASP A 77 -10.27 14.63 -2.62
CA ASP A 77 -9.91 15.70 -1.68
C ASP A 77 -8.45 16.16 -1.87
N LEU A 78 -7.53 15.24 -2.17
CA LEU A 78 -6.14 15.58 -2.51
C LEU A 78 -6.08 16.36 -3.83
N SER A 79 -6.82 15.91 -4.85
CA SER A 79 -6.88 16.61 -6.14
C SER A 79 -7.47 18.01 -6.02
N ALA A 80 -8.42 18.22 -5.12
CA ALA A 80 -8.99 19.53 -4.85
C ALA A 80 -8.04 20.45 -4.06
N SER A 81 -7.10 19.89 -3.29
CA SER A 81 -6.25 20.64 -2.37
C SER A 81 -4.80 20.81 -2.81
N ILE A 82 -4.34 20.09 -3.84
CA ILE A 82 -2.95 20.08 -4.30
C ILE A 82 -2.88 20.37 -5.80
N ILE A 83 -2.15 21.42 -6.17
CA ILE A 83 -1.87 21.78 -7.57
C ILE A 83 -0.93 20.73 -8.17
N ASN A 84 -1.17 20.33 -9.42
CA ASN A 84 -0.42 19.30 -10.15
C ASN A 84 -0.48 17.89 -9.53
N PHE A 85 -1.45 17.62 -8.65
CA PHE A 85 -1.69 16.27 -8.18
C PHE A 85 -2.13 15.36 -9.32
N ASN A 86 -1.46 14.22 -9.48
CA ASN A 86 -1.77 13.26 -10.53
C ASN A 86 -2.95 12.36 -10.13
N HIS A 87 -4.16 12.92 -10.21
CA HIS A 87 -5.41 12.21 -9.91
C HIS A 87 -5.56 10.92 -10.73
N GLN A 88 -5.31 11.01 -12.04
CA GLN A 88 -5.43 9.89 -12.97
C GLN A 88 -4.53 8.70 -12.58
N HIS A 89 -3.30 8.94 -12.13
CA HIS A 89 -2.41 7.87 -11.67
C HIS A 89 -3.01 7.11 -10.47
N CYS A 90 -3.55 7.84 -9.49
CA CYS A 90 -4.15 7.24 -8.31
C CYS A 90 -5.44 6.47 -8.64
N GLU A 91 -6.28 7.03 -9.52
CA GLU A 91 -7.51 6.39 -9.99
C GLU A 91 -7.22 5.10 -10.77
N GLN A 92 -6.18 5.11 -11.62
CA GLN A 92 -5.72 3.91 -12.33
C GLN A 92 -5.24 2.83 -11.35
N ALA A 93 -4.45 3.21 -10.33
CA ALA A 93 -4.03 2.27 -9.30
C ALA A 93 -5.23 1.65 -8.55
N LEU A 94 -6.21 2.48 -8.15
CA LEU A 94 -7.44 2.02 -7.50
C LEU A 94 -8.22 1.06 -8.39
N THR A 95 -8.42 1.41 -9.67
CA THR A 95 -9.14 0.59 -10.63
C THR A 95 -8.47 -0.77 -10.83
N ASN A 96 -7.14 -0.80 -10.94
CA ASN A 96 -6.39 -2.05 -11.10
C ASN A 96 -6.53 -2.97 -9.88
N TYR A 97 -6.46 -2.42 -8.67
CA TYR A 97 -6.64 -3.18 -7.45
C TYR A 97 -8.10 -3.60 -7.22
N GLU A 98 -9.07 -2.76 -7.56
CA GLU A 98 -10.50 -3.12 -7.54
C GLU A 98 -10.77 -4.34 -8.42
N GLN A 99 -10.29 -4.31 -9.68
CA GLN A 99 -10.43 -5.45 -10.59
C GLN A 99 -9.73 -6.71 -10.07
N GLN A 100 -8.55 -6.56 -9.44
CA GLN A 100 -7.85 -7.69 -8.84
C GLN A 100 -8.63 -8.28 -7.66
N LEU A 101 -9.15 -7.43 -6.77
CA LEU A 101 -9.98 -7.85 -5.65
C LEU A 101 -11.23 -8.58 -6.14
N GLN A 102 -11.94 -8.05 -7.15
CA GLN A 102 -13.11 -8.70 -7.75
C GLN A 102 -12.78 -10.11 -8.27
N ARG A 103 -11.63 -10.28 -8.95
CA ARG A 103 -11.19 -11.62 -9.40
C ARG A 103 -10.92 -12.57 -8.23
N TYR A 104 -10.29 -12.09 -7.16
CA TYR A 104 -10.11 -12.92 -5.96
C TYR A 104 -11.45 -13.28 -5.32
N MET A 105 -12.38 -12.33 -5.21
CA MET A 105 -13.71 -12.57 -4.65
C MET A 105 -14.46 -13.65 -5.44
N GLN A 106 -14.47 -13.55 -6.77
CA GLN A 106 -15.05 -14.59 -7.63
C GLN A 106 -14.44 -15.97 -7.36
N GLY A 107 -13.09 -16.04 -7.30
CA GLY A 107 -12.39 -17.29 -7.04
C GLY A 107 -12.70 -17.91 -5.67
N ILE A 108 -12.67 -17.11 -4.60
CA ILE A 108 -12.90 -17.61 -3.24
C ILE A 108 -14.37 -17.97 -2.98
N THR A 109 -15.32 -17.28 -3.64
CA THR A 109 -16.74 -17.64 -3.59
C THR A 109 -16.99 -18.97 -4.31
N LEU A 110 -16.43 -19.17 -5.51
CA LEU A 110 -16.53 -20.43 -6.24
C LEU A 110 -15.93 -21.62 -5.48
N LEU A 111 -14.80 -21.40 -4.80
CA LEU A 111 -14.11 -22.42 -4.02
C LEU A 111 -14.68 -22.59 -2.61
N THR A 112 -15.60 -21.71 -2.19
CA THR A 112 -16.09 -21.57 -0.80
C THR A 112 -14.96 -21.58 0.25
N TYR A 113 -13.79 -21.12 -0.15
CA TYR A 113 -12.56 -21.14 0.64
C TYR A 113 -11.61 -20.02 0.21
N CYS A 114 -11.03 -19.32 1.18
CA CYS A 114 -10.01 -18.29 0.96
C CYS A 114 -8.64 -18.78 1.46
N PRO A 115 -7.74 -19.22 0.57
CA PRO A 115 -6.39 -19.63 0.94
C PRO A 115 -5.62 -18.50 1.62
N ALA A 116 -4.76 -18.84 2.60
CA ALA A 116 -4.01 -17.85 3.38
C ALA A 116 -3.17 -16.89 2.52
N HIS A 117 -2.59 -17.36 1.42
CA HIS A 117 -1.82 -16.52 0.51
C HIS A 117 -2.70 -15.56 -0.31
N ILE A 118 -3.93 -15.95 -0.66
CA ILE A 118 -4.91 -15.05 -1.29
C ILE A 118 -5.40 -14.02 -0.28
N ARG A 119 -5.69 -14.44 0.96
CA ARG A 119 -6.03 -13.53 2.06
C ARG A 119 -4.94 -12.50 2.27
N ALA A 120 -3.66 -12.91 2.31
CA ALA A 120 -2.51 -12.01 2.44
C ALA A 120 -2.45 -10.98 1.30
N ARG A 121 -2.72 -11.41 0.06
CA ARG A 121 -2.76 -10.50 -1.10
C ARG A 121 -3.90 -9.47 -0.97
N ILE A 122 -5.11 -9.91 -0.62
CA ILE A 122 -6.28 -9.04 -0.42
C ILE A 122 -5.98 -7.97 0.65
N ILE A 123 -5.54 -8.39 1.84
CA ILE A 123 -5.35 -7.45 2.96
C ILE A 123 -4.20 -6.46 2.71
N SER A 124 -3.21 -6.84 1.91
CA SER A 124 -2.06 -5.98 1.55
C SER A 124 -2.38 -4.88 0.53
N THR A 125 -3.55 -4.92 -0.09
CA THR A 125 -3.94 -3.96 -1.13
C THR A 125 -3.98 -2.53 -0.59
N GLY A 126 -4.35 -2.36 0.68
CA GLY A 126 -4.45 -1.03 1.31
C GLY A 126 -3.10 -0.31 1.35
N GLU A 127 -2.03 -0.99 1.74
CA GLU A 127 -0.67 -0.43 1.80
C GLU A 127 -0.17 -0.01 0.41
N ARG A 128 -0.48 -0.80 -0.63
CA ARG A 128 -0.09 -0.48 -2.01
C ARG A 128 -0.76 0.78 -2.52
N LEU A 129 -2.03 0.99 -2.14
CA LEU A 129 -2.75 2.20 -2.45
C LEU A 129 -2.20 3.42 -1.69
N SER A 130 -1.85 3.27 -0.42
CA SER A 130 -1.16 4.35 0.32
C SER A 130 0.13 4.77 -0.38
N VAL A 131 0.89 3.84 -0.94
CA VAL A 131 2.11 4.15 -1.70
C VAL A 131 1.79 4.95 -2.94
N ALA A 132 0.85 4.52 -3.78
CA ALA A 132 0.49 5.22 -5.00
C ALA A 132 0.00 6.66 -4.71
N ILE A 133 -0.83 6.82 -3.69
CA ILE A 133 -1.37 8.13 -3.29
C ILE A 133 -0.27 9.03 -2.73
N LEU A 134 0.56 8.53 -1.80
CA LEU A 134 1.61 9.33 -1.20
C LEU A 134 2.71 9.68 -2.22
N ASP A 135 3.05 8.78 -3.14
CA ASP A 135 3.97 9.07 -4.25
C ASP A 135 3.45 10.24 -5.10
N ALA A 136 2.18 10.21 -5.51
CA ALA A 136 1.57 11.31 -6.26
C ALA A 136 1.60 12.65 -5.49
N VAL A 137 1.37 12.63 -4.17
CA VAL A 137 1.51 13.83 -3.32
C VAL A 137 2.96 14.33 -3.29
N LEU A 138 3.93 13.45 -3.07
CA LEU A 138 5.34 13.82 -2.98
C LEU A 138 5.87 14.36 -4.33
N GLN A 139 5.44 13.78 -5.44
CA GLN A 139 5.76 14.27 -6.79
C GLN A 139 5.16 15.65 -7.04
N ALA A 140 3.90 15.89 -6.64
CA ALA A 140 3.28 17.21 -6.73
C ALA A 140 4.02 18.27 -5.88
N TYR A 141 4.70 17.84 -4.80
CA TYR A 141 5.57 18.67 -3.97
C TYR A 141 6.99 18.84 -4.55
N GLY A 142 7.26 18.28 -5.73
CA GLY A 142 8.54 18.38 -6.44
C GLY A 142 9.62 17.41 -5.93
N LEU A 143 9.25 16.39 -5.15
CA LEU A 143 10.21 15.41 -4.64
C LEU A 143 10.37 14.23 -5.61
N GLN A 144 11.62 13.86 -5.87
CA GLN A 144 11.92 12.61 -6.55
C GLN A 144 11.90 11.46 -5.54
N VAL A 145 11.07 10.44 -5.82
CA VAL A 145 10.87 9.29 -4.94
C VAL A 145 11.33 8.01 -5.63
N SER A 146 12.08 7.17 -4.91
CA SER A 146 12.36 5.79 -5.32
C SER A 146 11.35 4.84 -4.67
N LEU A 147 10.50 4.21 -5.48
CA LEU A 147 9.56 3.19 -4.98
C LEU A 147 10.29 1.87 -4.73
N LEU A 148 10.24 1.38 -3.49
CA LEU A 148 10.75 0.06 -3.14
C LEU A 148 9.58 -0.92 -3.15
N VAL A 149 9.80 -2.05 -3.82
CA VAL A 149 8.83 -3.13 -4.03
C VAL A 149 9.29 -4.29 -3.15
N PRO A 150 8.66 -4.54 -1.99
CA PRO A 150 9.09 -5.58 -1.06
C PRO A 150 9.25 -6.95 -1.71
N GLU A 151 8.49 -7.26 -2.74
CA GLU A 151 8.57 -8.54 -3.46
C GLU A 151 9.87 -8.76 -4.22
N LYS A 152 10.70 -7.74 -4.36
CA LYS A 152 12.03 -7.86 -4.97
C LYS A 152 13.14 -8.13 -3.97
N PHE A 153 12.89 -7.92 -2.68
CA PHE A 153 13.97 -7.97 -1.69
C PHE A 153 13.57 -8.46 -0.30
N LEU A 154 12.32 -8.38 0.13
CA LEU A 154 11.91 -8.74 1.48
C LEU A 154 11.38 -10.18 1.49
N TYR A 155 12.32 -11.11 1.51
CA TYR A 155 12.06 -12.54 1.49
C TYR A 155 11.66 -13.05 2.88
N THR A 156 10.67 -13.94 2.90
CA THR A 156 10.11 -14.55 4.10
C THR A 156 10.03 -16.06 3.95
N ASN A 157 9.83 -16.76 5.06
CA ASN A 157 9.38 -18.14 5.02
C ASN A 157 7.95 -18.27 4.44
N ASN A 158 7.50 -19.51 4.20
CA ASN A 158 6.22 -19.80 3.54
C ASN A 158 4.98 -19.69 4.46
N SER A 159 5.12 -19.11 5.65
CA SER A 159 4.05 -18.99 6.64
C SER A 159 3.18 -17.75 6.37
N SER A 160 2.40 -17.76 5.28
CA SER A 160 1.51 -16.63 4.91
C SER A 160 0.74 -16.06 6.11
N LEU A 161 0.66 -14.71 6.18
CA LEU A 161 0.06 -13.90 7.27
C LEU A 161 0.87 -13.81 8.57
N ASN A 162 1.76 -14.77 8.86
CA ASN A 162 2.65 -14.76 10.01
C ASN A 162 4.10 -15.03 9.57
N ALA A 163 4.45 -14.50 8.40
CA ALA A 163 5.71 -14.83 7.76
C ALA A 163 6.86 -14.13 8.49
N VAL A 164 7.96 -14.86 8.66
CA VAL A 164 9.17 -14.34 9.30
C VAL A 164 10.18 -13.99 8.22
N ALA A 165 10.72 -12.77 8.27
CA ALA A 165 11.67 -12.28 7.28
C ALA A 165 13.03 -12.98 7.42
N ASP A 166 13.57 -13.43 6.28
CA ASP A 166 14.97 -13.80 6.16
C ASP A 166 15.79 -12.52 6.01
N LEU A 167 16.32 -12.01 7.12
CA LEU A 167 17.06 -10.76 7.15
C LEU A 167 18.38 -10.81 6.39
N VAL A 168 18.98 -12.00 6.21
CA VAL A 168 20.26 -12.14 5.51
C VAL A 168 20.01 -12.04 4.01
N LEU A 169 19.13 -12.90 3.49
CA LEU A 169 18.74 -12.88 2.08
C LEU A 169 18.13 -11.53 1.71
N SER A 170 17.31 -10.95 2.58
CA SER A 170 16.65 -9.69 2.25
C SER A 170 17.62 -8.51 2.13
N LYS A 171 18.66 -8.47 2.95
CA LYS A 171 19.70 -7.44 2.86
C LYS A 171 20.54 -7.59 1.59
N GLU A 172 20.89 -8.81 1.23
CA GLU A 172 21.61 -9.11 -0.01
C GLU A 172 20.80 -8.66 -1.23
N LYS A 173 19.54 -9.08 -1.31
CA LYS A 173 18.66 -8.76 -2.43
C LYS A 173 18.35 -7.26 -2.52
N PHE A 174 18.19 -6.59 -1.37
CA PHE A 174 18.02 -5.14 -1.35
C PHE A 174 19.24 -4.41 -1.93
N ALA A 175 20.45 -4.81 -1.53
CA ALA A 175 21.68 -4.17 -2.02
C ALA A 175 21.88 -4.37 -3.53
N LEU A 176 21.46 -5.52 -4.07
CA LEU A 176 21.52 -5.83 -5.50
C LEU A 176 20.50 -5.01 -6.31
N GLU A 177 19.24 -4.97 -5.86
CA GLU A 177 18.14 -4.30 -6.58
C GLU A 177 18.20 -2.77 -6.47
N TYR A 178 18.57 -2.25 -5.29
CA TYR A 178 18.48 -0.83 -4.94
C TYR A 178 19.86 -0.20 -4.68
N ASN A 179 20.76 -0.33 -5.65
CA ASN A 179 22.12 0.23 -5.57
C ASN A 179 22.18 1.77 -5.69
N LYS A 180 21.12 2.41 -6.19
CA LYS A 180 20.99 3.85 -6.33
C LYS A 180 19.56 4.27 -5.99
N LEU A 181 19.44 5.05 -4.91
CA LEU A 181 18.17 5.58 -4.43
C LEU A 181 18.16 7.10 -4.47
N SER A 182 17.00 7.67 -4.75
CA SER A 182 16.71 9.08 -4.52
C SER A 182 16.78 9.40 -3.02
N LYS A 183 16.77 10.70 -2.71
CA LYS A 183 16.82 11.18 -1.31
C LYS A 183 15.64 10.68 -0.47
N VAL A 184 14.50 10.43 -1.12
CA VAL A 184 13.31 9.81 -0.53
C VAL A 184 13.07 8.46 -1.21
N SER A 185 12.90 7.42 -0.41
CA SER A 185 12.41 6.12 -0.85
C SER A 185 11.09 5.79 -0.15
N LEU A 186 10.15 5.14 -0.84
CA LEU A 186 8.82 4.85 -0.32
C LEU A 186 8.44 3.40 -0.59
N MET A 187 7.89 2.72 0.41
CA MET A 187 7.45 1.33 0.29
C MET A 187 6.20 1.02 1.12
N PRO A 188 5.41 0.02 0.72
CA PRO A 188 4.34 -0.48 1.56
C PRO A 188 4.93 -1.26 2.74
N GLY A 189 4.32 -1.13 3.92
CA GLY A 189 4.56 -2.04 5.04
C GLY A 189 3.83 -3.37 4.86
N PHE A 190 3.95 -4.29 5.83
CA PHE A 190 3.12 -5.49 5.95
C PHE A 190 3.16 -6.48 4.75
N ILE A 191 4.10 -6.31 3.83
CA ILE A 191 4.26 -7.13 2.62
C ILE A 191 5.64 -7.76 2.63
N GLY A 192 5.71 -9.03 2.22
CA GLY A 192 6.93 -9.76 1.91
C GLY A 192 6.65 -10.77 0.79
N VAL A 193 7.68 -11.48 0.35
CA VAL A 193 7.59 -12.52 -0.67
C VAL A 193 8.18 -13.82 -0.15
N ASN A 194 7.55 -14.94 -0.50
CA ASN A 194 8.11 -16.25 -0.20
C ASN A 194 9.44 -16.45 -0.96
N ALA A 195 10.35 -17.23 -0.38
CA ALA A 195 11.62 -17.59 -1.04
C ALA A 195 11.45 -18.55 -2.23
N ASP A 196 10.29 -19.22 -2.33
CA ASP A 196 9.95 -20.20 -3.36
C ASP A 196 9.02 -19.63 -4.45
#